data_AF-A0A7C1P821-F1
#
_entry.id   AF-A0A7C1P821-F1
#
_cell.length_a   1.000
_cell.length_b   1.000
_cell.length_c   1.000
_cell.angle_alpha   90.00
_cell.angle_beta   90.00
_cell.angle_gamma   90.00
#
_symmetry.space_group_name_H-M   'P 1'
#
loop_
_entity.id
_entity.type
_entity.pdbx_description
1 polymer ?
#
loop_
_entity_poly.entity_id
_entity_poly.type
_entity_poly.pdbx_seq_one_letter_code
_entity_poly.pdbx_strand_id
1 'polypeptide(L)'
;MSPFRVLILHALFVCFNVVDAYMTAWQMDPEYTLEANPIMRWLMVHHGGLAAAMLVKIALIVIATYLATLALRRRARLARPGLVIVTAGYGLLTLYHAVGAILVATLT
;
A
#
# COMPACT_ATOMS: atom_id res chain seq x y z
N MET A 1 -17.31 -12.51 9.11
CA MET A 1 -17.13 -11.77 7.83
C MET A 1 -17.51 -12.69 6.68
N SER A 2 -18.38 -12.24 5.78
CA SER A 2 -18.78 -13.02 4.60
C SER A 2 -17.61 -13.13 3.60
N PRO A 3 -17.58 -14.18 2.76
CA PRO A 3 -16.57 -14.32 1.70
C PRO A 3 -16.49 -13.10 0.79
N PHE A 4 -17.66 -12.53 0.44
CA PHE A 4 -17.75 -11.31 -0.36
C PHE A 4 -17.01 -10.11 0.26
N ARG A 5 -17.12 -9.91 1.58
CA ARG A 5 -16.39 -8.84 2.28
C ARG A 5 -14.88 -9.06 2.29
N VAL A 6 -14.41 -10.32 2.33
CA VAL A 6 -12.97 -10.63 2.22
C VAL A 6 -12.44 -10.24 0.84
N LEU A 7 -13.20 -10.55 -0.22
CA LEU A 7 -12.84 -10.18 -1.58
C LEU A 7 -12.80 -8.66 -1.77
N ILE A 8 -13.79 -7.92 -1.23
CA ILE A 8 -13.79 -6.46 -1.28
C ILE A 8 -12.55 -5.89 -0.58
N LEU A 9 -12.24 -6.34 0.64
CA LEU A 9 -11.07 -5.85 1.37
C LEU A 9 -9.76 -6.14 0.63
N HIS A 10 -9.65 -7.33 0.05
CA HIS A 10 -8.48 -7.67 -0.75
C HIS A 10 -8.37 -6.80 -2.01
N ALA A 11 -9.47 -6.59 -2.73
CA ALA A 11 -9.50 -5.72 -3.91
C ALA A 11 -9.12 -4.27 -3.54
N LEU A 12 -9.69 -3.73 -2.46
CA LEU A 12 -9.33 -2.40 -1.94
C LEU A 12 -7.85 -2.31 -1.60
N PHE A 13 -7.29 -3.32 -0.92
CA PHE A 13 -5.87 -3.35 -0.62
C PHE A 13 -5.01 -3.30 -1.88
N VAL A 14 -5.33 -4.11 -2.89
CA VAL A 14 -4.62 -4.11 -4.16
C VAL A 14 -4.72 -2.74 -4.84
N CYS A 15 -5.92 -2.13 -4.88
CA CYS A 15 -6.10 -0.79 -5.44
C CYS A 15 -5.24 0.26 -4.72
N PHE A 16 -5.25 0.28 -3.38
CA PHE A 16 -4.39 1.19 -2.62
C PHE A 16 -2.91 0.96 -2.93
N ASN A 17 -2.49 -0.30 -3.07
CA ASN A 17 -1.10 -0.64 -3.36
C ASN A 17 -0.67 -0.16 -4.74
N VAL A 18 -1.55 -0.25 -5.74
CA VAL A 18 -1.31 0.28 -7.09
C VAL A 18 -1.21 1.81 -7.07
N VAL A 19 -2.13 2.51 -6.36
CA VAL A 19 -2.05 3.98 -6.23
C VAL A 19 -0.75 4.41 -5.55
N ASP A 20 -0.39 3.75 -4.44
CA ASP A 20 0.84 4.04 -3.73
C ASP A 20 2.09 3.71 -4.57
N ALA A 21 2.05 2.66 -5.40
CA ALA A 21 3.12 2.36 -6.36
C ALA A 21 3.28 3.49 -7.40
N TYR A 22 2.16 3.93 -7.98
CA TYR A 22 2.14 5.05 -8.92
C TYR A 22 2.74 6.32 -8.29
N MET A 23 2.29 6.68 -7.07
CA MET A 23 2.82 7.85 -6.37
C MET A 23 4.31 7.72 -6.04
N THR A 24 4.79 6.53 -5.68
CA THR A 24 6.22 6.29 -5.44
C THR A 24 7.05 6.42 -6.72
N ALA A 25 6.51 6.01 -7.88
CA ALA A 25 7.17 6.23 -9.16
C ALA A 25 7.21 7.71 -9.53
N TRP A 26 6.13 8.45 -9.27
CA TRP A 26 6.05 9.89 -9.50
C TRP A 26 7.04 10.68 -8.63
N GLN A 27 7.30 10.23 -7.41
CA GLN A 27 8.31 10.80 -6.51
C GLN A 27 9.76 10.66 -6.99
N MET A 28 10.02 9.85 -8.01
CA MET A 28 11.34 9.76 -8.63
C MET A 28 11.56 10.82 -9.72
N ASP A 29 10.52 11.56 -10.09
CA ASP A 29 10.64 12.68 -11.00
C ASP A 29 11.25 13.89 -10.26
N PRO A 30 12.41 14.41 -10.70
CA PRO A 30 13.07 15.54 -10.04
C PRO A 30 12.25 16.84 -10.05
N GLU A 31 11.25 16.99 -10.92
CA GLU A 31 10.32 18.13 -10.90
C GLU A 31 9.26 18.01 -9.79
N TYR A 32 8.98 16.79 -9.34
CA TYR A 32 7.90 16.48 -8.41
C TYR A 32 8.46 15.80 -7.14
N THR A 33 9.38 16.48 -6.45
CA THR A 33 9.87 16.03 -5.14
C THR A 33 8.83 16.25 -4.06
N LEU A 34 7.79 15.41 -4.05
CA LEU A 34 6.94 15.22 -2.89
C LEU A 34 7.76 14.61 -1.76
N GLU A 35 7.50 15.01 -0.51
CA GLU A 35 8.10 14.35 0.64
C GLU A 35 7.71 12.86 0.64
N ALA A 36 8.67 12.01 0.22
CA ALA A 36 8.49 10.57 0.26
C ALA A 36 8.17 10.15 1.70
N ASN A 37 7.25 9.20 1.85
CA ASN A 37 7.00 8.53 3.12
C ASN A 37 8.35 8.14 3.76
N PRO A 38 8.59 8.38 5.06
CA PRO A 38 9.83 8.00 5.74
C PRO A 38 10.33 6.58 5.41
N ILE A 39 9.43 5.61 5.26
CA ILE A 39 9.75 4.22 4.89
C ILE A 39 10.26 4.13 3.45
N MET A 40 9.59 4.79 2.51
CA MET A 40 10.00 4.80 1.10
C MET A 40 11.29 5.59 0.91
N ARG A 41 11.47 6.70 1.62
CA ARG A 41 12.72 7.45 1.66
C ARG A 41 13.87 6.57 2.17
N TRP A 42 13.64 5.85 3.27
CA TRP A 42 14.64 4.94 3.81
C TRP A 42 14.99 3.79 2.84
N LEU A 43 13.98 3.17 2.22
CA LEU A 43 14.16 2.12 1.20
C LEU A 43 14.91 2.62 -0.03
N MET A 44 14.55 3.81 -0.53
CA MET A 44 15.18 4.40 -1.69
C MET A 44 16.66 4.72 -1.44
N VAL A 45 16.98 5.26 -0.25
CA VAL A 45 18.35 5.65 0.12
C VAL A 45 19.23 4.45 0.48
N HIS A 46 18.70 3.44 1.18
CA HIS A 46 19.53 2.39 1.80
C HIS A 46 19.42 1.01 1.14
N HIS A 47 18.42 0.77 0.29
CA HIS A 47 18.09 -0.58 -0.16
C HIS A 47 17.95 -0.75 -1.69
N GLY A 48 18.36 0.22 -2.50
CA GLY A 48 18.41 0.07 -3.96
C GLY A 48 17.30 0.79 -4.73
N GLY A 49 16.83 1.94 -4.23
CA GLY A 49 15.97 2.85 -5.00
C GLY A 49 14.56 2.30 -5.27
N LEU A 50 14.04 2.62 -6.46
CA LEU A 50 12.67 2.28 -6.88
C LEU A 50 12.43 0.77 -6.90
N ALA A 51 13.42 -0.01 -7.32
CA ALA A 51 13.29 -1.47 -7.44
C ALA A 51 12.96 -2.11 -6.08
N ALA A 52 13.65 -1.69 -5.01
CA ALA A 52 13.40 -2.17 -3.67
C ALA A 52 12.01 -1.75 -3.15
N ALA A 53 11.61 -0.51 -3.41
CA ALA A 53 10.27 -0.04 -3.07
C ALA A 53 9.17 -0.85 -3.78
N MET A 54 9.36 -1.21 -5.05
CA MET A 54 8.42 -2.03 -5.82
C MET A 54 8.37 -3.48 -5.32
N LEU A 55 9.52 -4.07 -4.96
CA LEU A 55 9.55 -5.41 -4.36
C LEU A 55 8.78 -5.47 -3.04
N VAL A 56 8.90 -4.45 -2.20
CA VAL A 56 8.12 -4.35 -0.94
C VAL A 56 6.62 -4.30 -1.24
N LYS A 57 6.19 -3.51 -2.24
CA LYS A 57 4.79 -3.42 -2.64
C LYS A 57 4.24 -4.74 -3.17
N ILE A 58 5.00 -5.46 -4.00
CA ILE A 58 4.65 -6.80 -4.47
C ILE A 58 4.52 -7.77 -3.29
N ALA A 59 5.49 -7.77 -2.35
CA ALA A 59 5.45 -8.63 -1.17
C ALA A 59 4.20 -8.37 -0.31
N LEU A 60 3.80 -7.10 -0.15
CA LEU A 60 2.58 -6.72 0.53
C LEU A 60 1.32 -7.30 -0.14
N ILE A 61 1.23 -7.27 -1.48
CA ILE A 61 0.13 -7.90 -2.24
C ILE A 61 0.09 -9.40 -1.99
N VAL A 62 1.24 -10.07 -2.03
CA VAL A 62 1.33 -11.52 -1.78
C VAL A 62 0.83 -11.87 -0.37
N ILE A 63 1.27 -11.11 0.65
CA ILE A 63 0.84 -11.29 2.04
C ILE A 63 -0.68 -11.08 2.17
N ALA A 64 -1.23 -10.01 1.58
CA ALA A 64 -2.67 -9.75 1.63
C ALA A 64 -3.48 -10.84 0.92
N THR A 65 -2.99 -11.34 -0.23
CA THR A 65 -3.60 -12.46 -0.97
C THR A 65 -3.63 -13.74 -0.13
N TYR A 66 -2.52 -14.02 0.56
CA TYR A 66 -2.43 -15.17 1.46
C TYR A 66 -3.41 -15.04 2.63
N LEU A 67 -3.47 -13.87 3.29
CA LEU A 67 -4.42 -13.61 4.37
C LEU A 67 -5.88 -13.71 3.90
N ALA A 68 -6.21 -13.19 2.72
CA ALA A 68 -7.53 -13.32 2.12
C ALA A 68 -7.88 -14.79 1.87
N THR A 69 -6.94 -15.57 1.33
CA THR A 69 -7.13 -17.01 1.10
C THR A 69 -7.37 -17.78 2.40
N LEU A 70 -6.58 -17.50 3.45
CA LEU A 70 -6.78 -18.09 4.77
C LEU A 70 -8.14 -17.71 5.38
N ALA A 71 -8.55 -16.45 5.24
CA ALA A 71 -9.81 -15.93 5.73
C ALA A 71 -11.02 -16.56 5.01
N LEU A 72 -10.90 -16.82 3.70
CA LEU A 72 -11.90 -17.52 2.88
C LEU A 72 -12.01 -19.00 3.27
N ARG A 73 -10.86 -19.68 3.43
CA ARG A 73 -10.80 -21.10 3.83
C ARG A 73 -11.16 -21.33 5.30
N ARG A 74 -11.46 -20.28 6.07
CA ARG A 74 -11.74 -20.31 7.52
C ARG A 74 -10.63 -20.98 8.35
N ARG A 75 -9.40 -21.01 7.83
CA ARG A 75 -8.27 -21.77 8.42
C ARG A 75 -7.53 -21.02 9.54
N ALA A 76 -7.82 -19.73 9.75
CA ALA A 76 -7.16 -18.93 10.77
C ALA A 76 -8.13 -17.92 11.39
N ARG A 77 -8.30 -18.00 12.72
CA ARG A 77 -9.18 -17.10 13.49
C ARG A 77 -8.76 -15.64 13.34
N LEU A 78 -7.46 -15.39 13.17
CA LEU A 78 -6.85 -14.05 13.06
C LEU A 78 -6.70 -13.52 11.63
N ALA A 79 -6.91 -14.32 10.58
CA ALA A 79 -6.70 -13.85 9.20
C ALA A 79 -7.68 -12.73 8.79
N ARG A 80 -8.91 -12.76 9.31
CA ARG A 80 -9.91 -11.72 9.08
C ARG A 80 -9.55 -10.39 9.74
N PRO A 81 -9.31 -10.31 11.05
CA PRO A 81 -8.87 -9.06 11.67
C PRO A 81 -7.53 -8.58 11.10
N GLY A 82 -6.59 -9.50 10.80
CA GLY A 82 -5.33 -9.16 10.14
C GLY A 82 -5.53 -8.48 8.78
N LEU A 83 -6.38 -9.03 7.92
CA LEU A 83 -6.67 -8.43 6.61
C LEU A 83 -7.32 -7.05 6.75
N VAL A 84 -8.23 -6.86 7.71
CA VAL A 84 -8.86 -5.56 7.97
C VAL A 84 -7.82 -4.53 8.41
N ILE A 85 -6.98 -4.88 9.40
CA ILE A 85 -5.95 -3.98 9.93
C ILE A 85 -4.97 -3.57 8.83
N VAL A 86 -4.46 -4.55 8.07
CA VAL A 86 -3.52 -4.30 6.96
C VAL A 86 -4.17 -3.41 5.90
N THR A 87 -5.43 -3.67 5.53
CA THR A 87 -6.14 -2.87 4.52
C THR A 87 -6.41 -1.46 4.99
N ALA A 88 -6.91 -1.28 6.21
CA ALA A 88 -7.23 0.03 6.76
C ALA A 88 -5.98 0.87 7.01
N GLY A 89 -4.94 0.28 7.63
CA GLY A 89 -3.69 0.97 7.89
C GLY A 89 -2.99 1.40 6.60
N TYR A 90 -2.94 0.50 5.62
CA TYR A 90 -2.33 0.81 4.33
C TYR A 90 -3.16 1.83 3.52
N GLY A 91 -4.49 1.74 3.56
CA GLY A 91 -5.38 2.71 2.93
C GLY A 91 -5.24 4.12 3.52
N LEU A 92 -5.18 4.24 4.86
CA LEU A 92 -4.95 5.52 5.54
C LEU A 92 -3.59 6.13 5.16
N LEU A 93 -2.54 5.30 5.10
CA LEU A 93 -1.22 5.73 4.67
C LEU A 93 -1.27 6.24 3.24
N THR A 94 -1.90 5.50 2.33
CA THR A 94 -2.04 5.89 0.92
C THR A 94 -2.81 7.20 0.78
N LEU A 95 -3.90 7.37 1.53
CA LEU A 95 -4.70 8.59 1.52
C LEU A 95 -3.91 9.80 2.03
N TYR A 96 -3.15 9.65 3.11
CA TYR A 96 -2.29 10.71 3.63
C TYR A 96 -1.30 11.20 2.57
N HIS A 97 -0.65 10.28 1.86
CA HIS A 97 0.28 10.65 0.78
C HIS A 97 -0.44 11.28 -0.40
N ALA A 98 -1.62 10.78 -0.78
CA ALA A 98 -2.40 11.35 -1.87
C ALA A 98 -2.84 12.79 -1.56
N VAL A 99 -3.27 13.07 -0.33
CA VAL A 99 -3.63 14.43 0.10
C VAL A 99 -2.39 15.32 0.12
N GLY A 100 -1.27 14.85 0.65
CA GLY A 100 -0.01 15.59 0.61
C GLY A 100 0.41 15.94 -0.82
N ALA A 101 0.29 14.97 -1.74
CA ALA A 101 0.58 15.14 -3.16
C ALA A 101 -0.28 16.22 -3.82
N ILE A 102 -1.58 16.18 -3.58
CA ILE A 102 -2.54 17.17 -4.10
C ILE A 102 -2.23 18.55 -3.52
N LEU A 103 -2.02 18.66 -2.20
CA LEU A 103 -1.76 19.95 -1.56
C LEU A 103 -0.53 20.63 -2.14
N VAL A 104 0.57 19.89 -2.29
CA VAL A 104 1.79 20.44 -2.93
C VAL A 104 1.47 20.89 -4.35
N ALA A 105 0.84 20.05 -5.18
CA ALA A 105 0.51 20.39 -6.56
C ALA A 105 -0.44 21.60 -6.71
N THR A 106 -1.27 21.89 -5.70
CA THR A 106 -2.20 23.04 -5.72
C THR A 106 -1.63 24.32 -5.12
N LEU A 107 -0.59 24.24 -4.30
CA LEU A 107 -0.04 25.38 -3.54
C LEU A 107 1.31 25.89 -4.08
N THR A 108 1.93 25.16 -5.01
CA THR A 108 3.08 25.58 -5.83
C THR A 108 2.62 26.12 -7.17
#